data_AF-A0A3D2R9Y1-F1
#
_entry.id   AF-A0A3D2R9Y1-F1
#
_cell.length_a   1.000
_cell.length_b   1.000
_cell.length_c   1.000
_cell.angle_alpha   90.00
_cell.angle_beta   90.00
_cell.angle_gamma   90.00
#
_symmetry.space_group_name_H-M   'P 1'
#
loop_
_entity.id
_entity.type
_entity.pdbx_description
1 polymer ?
#
loop_
_entity_poly.entity_id
_entity_poly.type
_entity_poly.pdbx_seq_one_letter_code
_entity_poly.pdbx_strand_id
1 'polypeptide(L)'
;SSDLIFPGYADEAFRIHFFGDEIEEIECFDPQSMRVLRSFDRVTIYPANMFVTSQDVLQNAIKSIQDDLVAQIEYFKETGRHLEAKRLEERTNFDLEMIRELGYCSGIENYSRYLDQRAPGTRPFCLLDYFPEDYLMVVDESHVSIPQVSAMYGGDRSRKENLVNYGFRLPAAMDNRPLKFEEFEALQNQVIYVSATPADYELERSGGVYVEQIIRPTGLLDPPIDIRPSAHQIDNLLEEIQLRVDKDQRVLVTTLTKRMAEELTKYLTRIQIRCRYIHSDVDTLERVEIMQDLRLGLFDVLVGVNLLREGLDLPEVSLVAILDADKEGFLRSARSLTQTIGRAARHVDGLAILYADKITKSMQATIDAANYRREKQMAYNKAHGITPSPIKKSLDNALTKRKTNDTPFSTPSVVTENEMAYLNKPEIQKKIRETRKLMEEAAKALDFMAAAKHRDTLKVLQKHLSES
;
A
#
# COMPACT_ATOMS: atom_id res chain seq x y z
N SER A 1 -24.91 40.52 4.11
CA SER A 1 -23.78 39.88 4.82
C SER A 1 -23.23 38.76 3.95
N SER A 2 -22.08 38.18 4.27
CA SER A 2 -21.58 37.02 3.51
C SER A 2 -21.02 35.96 4.45
N ASP A 3 -21.43 34.71 4.25
CA ASP A 3 -20.89 33.57 4.99
C ASP A 3 -19.91 32.79 4.13
N LEU A 4 -18.86 32.27 4.77
CA LEU A 4 -17.86 31.43 4.13
C LEU A 4 -18.03 29.99 4.62
N ILE A 5 -18.10 29.07 3.67
CA ILE A 5 -18.23 27.65 3.95
C ILE A 5 -17.04 26.93 3.31
N PHE A 6 -16.33 26.17 4.13
CA PHE A 6 -15.15 25.39 3.73
C PHE A 6 -15.49 23.90 3.84
N PRO A 7 -15.90 23.23 2.75
CA PRO A 7 -16.19 21.82 2.78
C PRO A 7 -14.91 21.01 3.02
N GLY A 8 -14.92 20.07 3.97
CA GLY A 8 -13.76 19.23 4.26
C GLY A 8 -13.39 18.24 3.14
N TYR A 9 -14.23 18.13 2.11
CA TYR A 9 -14.08 17.21 0.98
C TYR A 9 -13.72 17.92 -0.34
N ALA A 10 -13.54 19.24 -0.34
CA ALA A 10 -13.26 20.02 -1.54
C ALA A 10 -12.06 20.96 -1.32
N ASP A 11 -11.27 21.17 -2.38
CA ASP A 11 -10.20 22.17 -2.39
C ASP A 11 -10.73 23.61 -2.56
N GLU A 12 -11.97 23.73 -3.02
CA GLU A 12 -12.67 24.98 -3.26
C GLU A 12 -13.64 25.31 -2.11
N ALA A 13 -13.80 26.59 -1.78
CA ALA A 13 -14.74 27.05 -0.76
C ALA A 13 -15.89 27.85 -1.37
N PHE A 14 -16.98 27.97 -0.62
CA PHE A 14 -18.17 28.70 -1.04
C PHE A 14 -18.34 29.97 -0.21
N ARG A 15 -18.70 31.07 -0.87
CA ARG A 15 -19.14 32.31 -0.27
C ARG A 15 -20.60 32.55 -0.63
N ILE A 16 -21.44 32.70 0.37
CA ILE A 16 -22.88 32.95 0.19
C ILE A 16 -23.16 34.38 0.60
N HIS A 17 -23.62 35.19 -0.34
CA HIS A 17 -24.02 36.59 -0.12
C HIS A 17 -25.50 36.67 0.21
N PHE A 18 -25.84 37.46 1.22
CA PHE A 18 -27.19 37.62 1.74
C PHE A 18 -27.67 39.06 1.68
N PHE A 19 -28.90 39.24 1.23
CA PHE A 19 -29.69 40.46 1.36
C PHE A 19 -30.87 40.22 2.31
N GLY A 20 -30.71 40.58 3.59
CA GLY A 20 -31.65 40.18 4.63
C GLY A 20 -31.66 38.65 4.80
N ASP A 21 -32.82 38.04 4.59
CA ASP A 21 -33.03 36.59 4.68
C ASP A 21 -33.01 35.89 3.30
N GLU A 22 -32.63 36.61 2.22
CA GLU A 22 -32.54 36.08 0.86
C GLU A 22 -31.07 35.89 0.45
N ILE A 23 -30.79 34.77 -0.22
CA ILE A 23 -29.49 34.51 -0.85
C ILE A 23 -29.45 35.26 -2.18
N GLU A 24 -28.52 36.18 -2.32
CA GLU A 24 -28.35 37.01 -3.52
C GLU A 24 -27.37 36.37 -4.51
N GLU A 25 -26.26 35.82 -4.02
CA GLU A 25 -25.22 35.25 -4.86
C GLU A 25 -24.45 34.14 -4.12
N ILE A 26 -24.07 33.09 -4.85
CA ILE A 26 -23.21 32.03 -4.34
C ILE A 26 -21.96 31.98 -5.22
N GLU A 27 -20.80 32.25 -4.62
CA GLU A 27 -19.50 32.19 -5.28
C GLU A 27 -18.71 30.97 -4.81
N CYS A 28 -18.04 30.29 -5.72
CA CYS A 28 -16.93 29.41 -5.40
C CYS A 28 -15.62 30.18 -5.55
N PHE A 29 -14.74 30.06 -4.56
CA PHE A 29 -13.44 30.72 -4.55
C PHE A 29 -12.33 29.78 -4.06
N ASP A 30 -11.11 30.09 -4.49
CA ASP A 30 -9.90 29.43 -4.00
C ASP A 30 -9.56 29.95 -2.58
N PRO A 31 -9.54 29.10 -1.54
CA PRO A 31 -9.25 29.51 -0.17
C PRO A 31 -7.87 30.15 0.04
N GLN A 32 -6.89 29.84 -0.81
CA GLN A 32 -5.52 30.35 -0.67
C GLN A 32 -5.35 31.73 -1.30
N SER A 33 -5.84 31.89 -2.54
CA SER A 33 -5.71 33.13 -3.29
C SER A 33 -6.88 34.11 -3.09
N MET A 34 -7.98 33.64 -2.47
CA MET A 34 -9.26 34.36 -2.33
C MET A 34 -9.89 34.77 -3.65
N ARG A 35 -9.42 34.20 -4.77
CA ARG A 35 -9.92 34.49 -6.10
C ARG A 35 -11.23 33.75 -6.34
N VAL A 36 -12.25 34.47 -6.78
CA VAL A 36 -13.51 33.89 -7.26
C VAL A 36 -13.24 33.10 -8.53
N LEU A 37 -13.66 31.84 -8.51
CA LEU A 37 -13.51 30.90 -9.61
C LEU A 37 -14.78 30.89 -10.48
N ARG A 38 -15.94 30.75 -9.83
CA ARG A 38 -17.26 30.55 -10.47
C ARG A 38 -18.39 31.04 -9.57
N SER A 39 -19.56 31.31 -10.14
CA SER A 39 -20.81 31.55 -9.41
C SER A 39 -21.83 30.45 -9.68
N PHE A 40 -22.78 30.26 -8.76
CA PHE A 40 -23.80 29.20 -8.82
C PHE A 40 -25.17 29.74 -8.41
N ASP A 41 -26.23 29.21 -9.03
CA ASP A 41 -27.62 29.47 -8.60
C ASP A 41 -28.03 28.55 -7.43
N ARG A 42 -27.41 27.37 -7.32
CA ARG A 42 -27.68 26.38 -6.27
C ARG A 42 -26.42 25.60 -5.93
N VAL A 43 -26.18 25.40 -4.65
CA VAL A 43 -25.13 24.50 -4.13
C VAL A 43 -25.74 23.46 -3.20
N THR A 44 -25.20 22.24 -3.20
CA THR A 44 -25.55 21.19 -2.24
C THR A 44 -24.34 20.93 -1.35
N ILE A 45 -24.51 21.12 -0.05
CA ILE A 45 -23.44 20.99 0.94
C ILE A 45 -23.71 19.72 1.74
N TYR A 46 -22.77 18.78 1.68
CA TYR A 46 -22.87 17.53 2.41
C TYR A 46 -22.32 17.68 3.83
N PRO A 47 -22.75 16.83 4.79
CA PRO A 47 -22.21 16.84 6.14
C PRO A 47 -20.68 16.72 6.17
N ALA A 48 -20.03 17.48 7.06
CA ALA A 48 -18.58 17.44 7.22
C ALA A 48 -18.06 16.13 7.83
N ASN A 49 -18.93 15.41 8.56
CA ASN A 49 -18.62 14.13 9.21
C ASN A 49 -19.57 13.03 8.74
N MET A 50 -19.11 11.78 8.74
CA MET A 50 -19.91 10.62 8.33
C MET A 50 -20.91 10.15 9.40
N PHE A 51 -20.67 10.45 10.69
CA PHE A 51 -21.51 10.04 11.81
C PHE A 51 -22.39 11.18 12.35
N VAL A 52 -22.96 11.98 11.45
CA VAL A 52 -23.89 13.05 11.85
C VAL A 52 -25.28 12.45 12.05
N THR A 53 -25.79 12.56 13.26
CA THR A 53 -27.13 12.09 13.64
C THR A 53 -27.93 13.21 14.28
N SER A 54 -29.26 13.09 14.33
CA SER A 54 -30.09 14.05 15.06
C SER A 54 -29.98 13.82 16.57
N GLN A 55 -30.32 14.85 17.35
CA GLN A 55 -30.22 14.80 18.81
C GLN A 55 -31.12 13.72 19.43
N ASP A 56 -32.29 13.47 18.84
CA ASP A 56 -33.20 12.41 19.28
C ASP A 56 -32.59 11.01 19.09
N VAL A 57 -31.91 10.79 17.96
CA VAL A 57 -31.22 9.53 17.67
C VAL A 57 -30.08 9.32 18.67
N LEU A 58 -29.34 10.38 18.98
CA LEU A 58 -28.25 10.32 19.95
C LEU A 58 -28.74 9.96 21.36
N GLN A 59 -29.85 10.55 21.81
CA GLN A 59 -30.44 10.24 23.12
C GLN A 59 -30.91 8.79 23.21
N ASN A 60 -31.55 8.27 22.17
CA ASN A 60 -31.97 6.87 22.11
C ASN A 60 -30.78 5.90 22.07
N ALA A 61 -29.71 6.26 21.35
CA ALA A 61 -28.48 5.50 21.30
C ALA A 61 -27.81 5.45 22.69
N ILE A 62 -27.71 6.58 23.40
CA ILE A 62 -27.17 6.65 24.77
C ILE A 62 -27.91 5.68 25.69
N LYS A 63 -29.25 5.69 25.66
CA LYS A 63 -30.06 4.79 26.49
C LYS A 63 -29.76 3.32 26.17
N SER A 64 -29.74 2.97 24.89
CA SER A 64 -29.47 1.60 24.45
C SER A 64 -28.05 1.13 24.82
N ILE A 65 -27.06 2.02 24.75
CA ILE A 65 -25.69 1.74 25.18
C ILE A 65 -25.64 1.49 26.70
N GLN A 66 -26.39 2.27 27.49
CA GLN A 66 -26.46 2.08 28.94
C GLN A 66 -27.13 0.75 29.32
N ASP A 67 -28.21 0.38 28.64
CA ASP A 67 -28.89 -0.89 28.87
C ASP A 67 -27.95 -2.09 28.60
N ASP A 68 -27.26 -2.07 27.45
CA ASP A 68 -26.26 -3.10 27.10
C ASP A 68 -25.04 -3.09 28.06
N LEU A 69 -24.63 -1.92 28.54
CA LEU A 69 -23.55 -1.79 29.52
C LEU A 69 -23.91 -2.46 30.84
N VAL A 70 -25.11 -2.22 31.37
CA VAL A 70 -25.56 -2.83 32.62
C VAL A 70 -25.60 -4.36 32.50
N ALA A 71 -26.19 -4.89 31.42
CA ALA A 71 -26.26 -6.32 31.17
C ALA A 71 -24.85 -6.95 31.05
N GLN A 72 -23.93 -6.28 30.35
CA GLN A 72 -22.57 -6.79 30.16
C GLN A 72 -21.74 -6.75 31.45
N ILE A 73 -21.92 -5.73 32.30
CA ILE A 73 -21.29 -5.64 33.62
C ILE A 73 -21.78 -6.78 34.52
N GLU A 74 -23.08 -7.06 34.52
CA GLU A 74 -23.68 -8.16 35.29
C GLU A 74 -23.09 -9.51 34.86
N TYR A 75 -23.05 -9.77 33.55
CA TYR A 75 -22.41 -10.96 32.98
C TYR A 75 -20.94 -11.13 33.44
N PHE A 76 -20.15 -10.06 33.42
CA PHE A 76 -18.76 -10.14 33.88
C PHE A 76 -18.66 -10.37 35.39
N LYS A 77 -19.56 -9.79 36.19
CA LYS A 77 -19.60 -10.02 37.65
C LYS A 77 -19.98 -11.47 37.98
N GLU A 78 -20.98 -12.02 37.31
CA GLU A 78 -21.41 -13.42 37.50
C GLU A 78 -20.34 -14.43 37.10
N THR A 79 -19.55 -14.12 36.08
CA THR A 79 -18.44 -14.97 35.61
C THR A 79 -17.13 -14.78 36.39
N GLY A 80 -17.13 -13.96 37.46
CA GLY A 80 -15.95 -13.70 38.31
C GLY A 80 -14.91 -12.74 37.71
N ARG A 81 -15.27 -12.02 36.65
CA ARG A 81 -14.40 -11.15 35.84
C ARG A 81 -14.57 -9.68 36.22
N HIS A 82 -14.35 -9.38 37.51
CA HIS A 82 -14.63 -8.05 38.07
C HIS A 82 -13.75 -6.93 37.49
N LEU A 83 -12.51 -7.24 37.07
CA LEU A 83 -11.60 -6.25 36.49
C LEU A 83 -12.11 -5.78 35.11
N GLU A 84 -12.58 -6.72 34.28
CA GLU A 84 -13.17 -6.44 32.98
C GLU A 84 -14.48 -5.66 33.11
N ALA A 85 -15.32 -6.02 34.09
CA ALA A 85 -16.54 -5.27 34.40
C ALA A 85 -16.24 -3.80 34.69
N LYS A 86 -15.30 -3.54 35.62
CA LYS A 86 -14.91 -2.19 36.02
C LYS A 86 -14.28 -1.40 34.86
N ARG A 87 -13.42 -2.06 34.06
CA ARG A 87 -12.80 -1.45 32.88
C ARG A 87 -13.84 -1.01 31.84
N LEU A 88 -14.81 -1.87 31.56
CA LEU A 88 -15.88 -1.59 30.62
C LEU A 88 -16.74 -0.43 31.11
N GLU A 89 -17.09 -0.42 32.40
CA GLU A 89 -17.87 0.62 33.06
C GLU A 89 -17.21 1.99 32.96
N GLU A 90 -15.94 2.10 33.41
CA GLU A 90 -15.19 3.36 33.37
C GLU A 90 -15.07 3.90 31.93
N ARG A 91 -14.73 3.02 30.97
CA ARG A 91 -14.55 3.42 29.57
C ARG A 91 -15.86 3.88 28.93
N THR A 92 -16.93 3.10 29.09
CA THR A 92 -18.21 3.37 28.42
C THR A 92 -18.88 4.60 29.01
N ASN A 93 -18.81 4.81 30.33
CA ASN A 93 -19.36 6.01 30.97
C ASN A 93 -18.63 7.28 30.49
N PHE A 94 -17.29 7.25 30.38
CA PHE A 94 -16.53 8.36 29.81
C PHE A 94 -16.94 8.65 28.36
N ASP A 95 -17.05 7.62 27.51
CA ASP A 95 -17.49 7.78 26.12
C ASP A 95 -18.92 8.37 26.06
N LEU A 96 -19.84 7.94 26.95
CA LEU A 96 -21.20 8.46 27.04
C LEU A 96 -21.28 9.92 27.50
N GLU A 97 -20.43 10.34 28.45
CA GLU A 97 -20.32 11.75 28.85
C GLU A 97 -19.87 12.62 27.67
N MET A 98 -18.84 12.19 26.95
CA MET A 98 -18.35 12.89 25.76
C MET A 98 -19.42 13.00 24.66
N ILE A 99 -20.18 11.92 24.44
CA ILE A 99 -21.29 11.92 23.48
C ILE A 99 -22.39 12.91 23.92
N ARG A 100 -22.72 13.02 25.21
CA ARG A 100 -23.74 13.96 25.71
C ARG A 100 -23.32 15.42 25.57
N GLU A 101 -22.08 15.73 25.92
CA GLU A 101 -21.59 17.12 25.96
C GLU A 101 -21.19 17.65 24.57
N LEU A 102 -20.53 16.82 23.76
CA LEU A 102 -19.93 17.25 22.49
C LEU A 102 -20.61 16.65 21.26
N GLY A 103 -21.54 15.71 21.43
CA GLY A 103 -22.10 14.94 20.31
C GLY A 103 -21.11 13.96 19.68
N TYR A 104 -19.91 13.79 20.26
CA TYR A 104 -18.84 12.96 19.71
C TYR A 104 -17.90 12.43 20.78
N CYS A 105 -17.31 11.24 20.55
CA CYS A 105 -16.21 10.70 21.35
C CYS A 105 -15.16 10.02 20.46
N SER A 106 -13.94 9.88 20.97
CA SER A 106 -12.89 9.14 20.25
C SER A 106 -13.23 7.65 20.19
N GLY A 107 -13.37 7.12 18.98
CA GLY A 107 -13.81 5.75 18.76
C GLY A 107 -15.33 5.59 18.68
N ILE A 108 -16.06 6.65 18.32
CA ILE A 108 -17.52 6.64 18.19
C ILE A 108 -18.05 5.54 17.24
N GLU A 109 -17.24 5.10 16.27
CA GLU A 109 -17.58 4.04 15.34
C GLU A 109 -17.89 2.70 16.03
N ASN A 110 -17.35 2.47 17.23
CA ASN A 110 -17.67 1.29 18.04
C ASN A 110 -19.12 1.27 18.55
N TYR A 111 -19.82 2.41 18.46
CA TYR A 111 -21.24 2.56 18.77
C TYR A 111 -22.11 2.71 17.51
N SER A 112 -21.54 2.55 16.31
CA SER A 112 -22.24 2.74 15.02
C SER A 112 -23.56 1.99 14.93
N ARG A 113 -23.65 0.74 15.43
CA ARG A 113 -24.91 0.00 15.46
C ARG A 113 -26.07 0.76 16.12
N TYR A 114 -25.79 1.41 17.27
CA TYR A 114 -26.80 2.18 17.99
C TYR A 114 -27.17 3.48 17.26
N LEU A 115 -26.16 4.15 16.69
CA LEU A 115 -26.34 5.39 15.94
C LEU A 115 -27.13 5.16 14.64
N ASP A 116 -26.89 4.03 13.97
CA ASP A 116 -27.60 3.61 12.77
C ASP A 116 -28.98 3.00 13.09
N GLN A 117 -29.32 2.79 14.38
CA GLN A 117 -30.52 2.08 14.85
C GLN A 117 -30.68 0.68 14.23
N ARG A 118 -29.56 0.00 14.02
CA ARG A 118 -29.52 -1.33 13.41
C ARG A 118 -29.73 -2.43 14.45
N ALA A 119 -30.38 -3.52 14.05
CA ALA A 119 -30.48 -4.71 14.88
C ALA A 119 -29.11 -5.41 15.03
N PRO A 120 -28.85 -6.12 16.15
CA PRO A 120 -27.62 -6.89 16.35
C PRO A 120 -27.33 -7.86 15.19
N GLY A 121 -26.07 -7.97 14.79
CA GLY A 121 -25.61 -8.88 13.74
C GLY A 121 -25.87 -8.42 12.29
N THR A 122 -26.68 -7.38 12.08
CA THR A 122 -26.95 -6.84 10.73
C THR A 122 -25.70 -6.29 10.08
N ARG A 123 -25.66 -6.34 8.74
CA ARG A 123 -24.55 -5.76 7.97
C ARG A 123 -24.44 -4.25 8.25
N PRO A 124 -23.24 -3.70 8.38
CA PRO A 124 -23.04 -2.27 8.42
C PRO A 124 -23.25 -1.64 7.04
N PHE A 125 -23.52 -0.34 7.03
CA PHE A 125 -23.47 0.44 5.80
C PHE A 125 -22.02 0.59 5.32
N CYS A 126 -21.83 0.58 4.01
CA CYS A 126 -20.55 0.72 3.36
C CYS A 126 -20.66 1.60 2.12
N LEU A 127 -19.54 1.84 1.45
CA LEU A 127 -19.51 2.67 0.24
C LEU A 127 -20.44 2.13 -0.86
N LEU A 128 -20.62 0.81 -0.96
CA LEU A 128 -21.49 0.21 -1.98
C LEU A 128 -22.95 0.63 -1.82
N ASP A 129 -23.40 0.96 -0.60
CA ASP A 129 -24.76 1.42 -0.34
C ASP A 129 -25.03 2.85 -0.84
N TYR A 130 -23.98 3.62 -1.16
CA TYR A 130 -24.09 4.96 -1.72
C TYR A 130 -24.22 4.94 -3.25
N PHE A 131 -23.91 3.81 -3.89
CA PHE A 131 -24.09 3.67 -5.31
C PHE A 131 -25.57 3.38 -5.65
N PRO A 132 -26.04 3.83 -6.83
CA PRO A 132 -27.30 3.33 -7.39
C PRO A 132 -27.28 1.81 -7.54
N GLU A 133 -28.46 1.18 -7.55
CA GLU A 133 -28.59 -0.28 -7.66
C GLU A 133 -27.96 -0.86 -8.92
N ASP A 134 -27.86 -0.09 -10.00
CA ASP A 134 -27.35 -0.49 -11.31
C ASP A 134 -25.85 -0.23 -11.51
N TYR A 135 -25.08 -0.07 -10.43
CA TYR A 135 -23.65 0.20 -10.53
C TYR A 135 -22.84 -0.96 -11.15
N LEU A 136 -21.67 -0.60 -11.68
CA LEU A 136 -20.65 -1.51 -12.18
C LEU A 136 -19.47 -1.56 -11.20
N MET A 137 -19.09 -2.77 -10.77
CA MET A 137 -17.89 -3.02 -9.99
C MET A 137 -16.77 -3.54 -10.90
N VAL A 138 -15.58 -2.94 -10.78
CA VAL A 138 -14.36 -3.50 -11.39
C VAL A 138 -13.43 -3.91 -10.26
N VAL A 139 -13.09 -5.20 -10.20
CA VAL A 139 -12.17 -5.74 -9.21
C VAL A 139 -10.82 -5.95 -9.88
N ASP A 140 -9.92 -4.99 -9.66
CA ASP A 140 -8.54 -5.08 -10.14
C ASP A 140 -7.75 -6.11 -9.33
N GLU A 141 -6.81 -6.77 -10.00
CA GLU A 141 -6.03 -7.90 -9.48
C GLU A 141 -6.89 -8.89 -8.68
N SER A 142 -8.03 -9.31 -9.25
CA SER A 142 -9.10 -10.04 -8.57
C SER A 142 -8.63 -11.26 -7.76
N HIS A 143 -7.66 -12.00 -8.28
CA HIS A 143 -7.05 -13.17 -7.65
C HIS A 143 -6.36 -12.89 -6.30
N VAL A 144 -6.08 -11.61 -5.99
CA VAL A 144 -5.58 -11.12 -4.69
C VAL A 144 -6.68 -10.35 -3.95
N SER A 145 -7.37 -9.46 -4.65
CA SER A 145 -8.39 -8.57 -4.05
C SER A 145 -9.56 -9.34 -3.45
N ILE A 146 -10.04 -10.41 -4.10
CA ILE A 146 -11.15 -11.23 -3.61
C ILE A 146 -10.79 -11.98 -2.32
N PRO A 147 -9.68 -12.75 -2.26
CA PRO A 147 -9.22 -13.34 -1.01
C PRO A 147 -9.00 -12.30 0.10
N GLN A 148 -8.51 -11.11 -0.24
CA GLN A 148 -8.32 -10.04 0.74
C GLN A 148 -9.65 -9.59 1.35
N VAL A 149 -10.64 -9.27 0.51
CA VAL A 149 -11.99 -8.88 0.97
C VAL A 149 -12.60 -9.98 1.84
N SER A 150 -12.48 -11.24 1.42
CA SER A 150 -12.97 -12.40 2.19
C SER A 150 -12.32 -12.50 3.58
N ALA A 151 -11.01 -12.23 3.69
CA ALA A 151 -10.27 -12.34 4.94
C ALA A 151 -10.52 -11.19 5.93
N MET A 152 -11.04 -10.04 5.49
CA MET A 152 -11.19 -8.84 6.33
C MET A 152 -12.06 -9.09 7.56
N TYR A 153 -13.19 -9.78 7.40
CA TYR A 153 -14.11 -10.07 8.51
C TYR A 153 -13.48 -10.97 9.57
N GLY A 154 -12.79 -12.04 9.16
CA GLY A 154 -12.14 -12.96 10.10
C GLY A 154 -11.06 -12.27 10.95
N GLY A 155 -10.24 -11.43 10.31
CA GLY A 155 -9.20 -10.66 11.00
C GLY A 155 -9.77 -9.63 11.98
N ASP A 156 -10.78 -8.86 11.56
CA ASP A 156 -11.41 -7.87 12.43
C ASP A 156 -12.13 -8.53 13.62
N ARG A 157 -12.90 -9.60 13.37
CA ARG A 157 -13.62 -10.33 14.41
C ARG A 157 -12.70 -10.87 15.49
N SER A 158 -11.61 -11.54 15.12
CA SER A 158 -10.63 -12.09 16.09
C SER A 158 -10.04 -11.01 16.99
N ARG A 159 -9.71 -9.83 16.42
CA ARG A 159 -9.23 -8.68 17.18
C ARG A 159 -10.30 -8.14 18.13
N LYS A 160 -11.53 -7.92 17.64
CA LYS A 160 -12.61 -7.32 18.44
C LYS A 160 -13.14 -8.25 19.52
N GLU A 161 -13.19 -9.55 19.26
CA GLU A 161 -13.57 -10.57 20.24
C GLU A 161 -12.65 -10.52 21.46
N ASN A 162 -11.34 -10.36 21.27
CA ASN A 162 -10.41 -10.14 22.38
C ASN A 162 -10.71 -8.85 23.16
N LEU A 163 -10.97 -7.73 22.48
CA LEU A 163 -11.31 -6.47 23.15
C LEU A 163 -12.59 -6.56 23.97
N VAL A 164 -13.62 -7.21 23.43
CA VAL A 164 -14.89 -7.44 24.12
C VAL A 164 -14.66 -8.39 25.30
N ASN A 165 -13.99 -9.51 25.07
CA ASN A 165 -13.70 -10.48 26.11
C ASN A 165 -12.97 -9.83 27.28
N TYR A 166 -11.97 -8.98 27.05
CA TYR A 166 -11.24 -8.30 28.12
C TYR A 166 -11.87 -6.98 28.59
N GLY A 167 -13.15 -6.71 28.28
CA GLY A 167 -13.87 -5.55 28.82
C GLY A 167 -13.38 -4.19 28.33
N PHE A 168 -12.73 -4.12 27.17
CA PHE A 168 -12.35 -2.84 26.55
C PHE A 168 -13.47 -2.24 25.71
N ARG A 169 -14.41 -3.06 25.22
CA ARG A 169 -15.53 -2.65 24.36
C ARG A 169 -16.79 -3.46 24.67
N LEU A 170 -17.95 -2.88 24.42
CA LEU A 170 -19.23 -3.60 24.44
C LEU A 170 -19.32 -4.64 23.33
N PRO A 171 -20.13 -5.70 23.47
CA PRO A 171 -20.36 -6.69 22.41
C PRO A 171 -20.80 -6.07 21.08
N ALA A 172 -21.59 -5.00 21.13
CA ALA A 172 -22.05 -4.25 19.95
C ALA A 172 -20.92 -3.67 19.09
N ALA A 173 -19.71 -3.50 19.64
CA ALA A 173 -18.55 -3.06 18.86
C ALA A 173 -18.18 -4.06 17.75
N MET A 174 -18.58 -5.34 17.87
CA MET A 174 -18.41 -6.35 16.83
C MET A 174 -19.34 -6.14 15.62
N ASP A 175 -20.42 -5.37 15.78
CA ASP A 175 -21.35 -5.01 14.70
C ASP A 175 -20.85 -3.80 13.88
N ASN A 176 -19.80 -3.12 14.37
CA ASN A 176 -18.95 -2.26 13.56
C ASN A 176 -17.88 -3.17 12.93
N ARG A 177 -18.00 -3.51 11.66
CA ARG A 177 -17.13 -4.53 11.04
C ARG A 177 -17.07 -4.34 9.54
N PRO A 178 -16.10 -4.93 8.83
CA PRO A 178 -16.24 -5.12 7.39
C PRO A 178 -17.39 -6.09 7.08
N LEU A 179 -17.80 -6.09 5.81
CA LEU A 179 -18.75 -7.06 5.29
C LEU A 179 -18.20 -8.48 5.41
N LYS A 180 -19.07 -9.44 5.68
CA LYS A 180 -18.78 -10.85 5.42
C LYS A 180 -18.72 -11.06 3.91
N PHE A 181 -18.07 -12.14 3.48
CA PHE A 181 -17.91 -12.38 2.05
C PHE A 181 -19.27 -12.59 1.36
N GLU A 182 -20.20 -13.30 2.01
CA GLU A 182 -21.54 -13.54 1.48
C GLU A 182 -22.36 -12.25 1.39
N GLU A 183 -22.15 -11.31 2.33
CA GLU A 183 -22.77 -9.98 2.30
C GLU A 183 -22.21 -9.14 1.14
N PHE A 184 -20.90 -9.23 0.89
CA PHE A 184 -20.26 -8.57 -0.25
C PHE A 184 -20.78 -9.12 -1.58
N GLU A 185 -20.90 -10.44 -1.73
CA GLU A 185 -21.45 -11.08 -2.92
C GLU A 185 -22.91 -10.68 -3.16
N ALA A 186 -23.72 -10.61 -2.11
CA ALA A 186 -25.13 -10.21 -2.22
C ALA A 186 -25.33 -8.75 -2.66
N LEU A 187 -24.33 -7.89 -2.44
CA LEU A 187 -24.36 -6.49 -2.85
C LEU A 187 -23.85 -6.26 -4.27
N GLN A 188 -23.24 -7.27 -4.89
CA GLN A 188 -22.74 -7.16 -6.26
C GLN A 188 -23.90 -7.11 -7.26
N ASN A 189 -23.85 -6.15 -8.18
CA ASN A 189 -24.73 -6.10 -9.33
C ASN A 189 -24.00 -6.64 -10.58
N GLN A 190 -23.33 -5.77 -11.35
CA GLN A 190 -22.46 -6.16 -12.44
C GLN A 190 -21.00 -6.09 -11.99
N VAL A 191 -20.23 -7.14 -12.24
CA VAL A 191 -18.83 -7.22 -11.79
C VAL A 191 -17.92 -7.64 -12.93
N ILE A 192 -16.83 -6.92 -13.11
CA ILE A 192 -15.71 -7.28 -13.99
C ILE A 192 -14.51 -7.62 -13.12
N TYR A 193 -14.09 -8.89 -13.16
CA TYR A 193 -12.85 -9.33 -12.53
C TYR A 193 -11.69 -9.14 -13.50
N VAL A 194 -10.70 -8.34 -13.10
CA VAL A 194 -9.52 -8.06 -13.93
C VAL A 194 -8.32 -8.76 -13.29
N SER A 195 -7.76 -9.75 -14.00
CA SER A 195 -6.52 -10.41 -13.59
C SER A 195 -5.85 -11.12 -14.76
N ALA A 196 -4.52 -11.13 -14.77
CA ALA A 196 -3.74 -12.00 -15.65
C ALA A 196 -3.79 -13.48 -15.25
N THR A 197 -4.16 -13.77 -14.00
CA THR A 197 -4.19 -15.09 -13.39
C THR A 197 -5.46 -15.26 -12.53
N PRO A 198 -6.66 -15.22 -13.13
CA PRO A 198 -7.92 -15.35 -12.39
C PRO A 198 -7.91 -16.63 -11.54
N ALA A 199 -8.38 -16.54 -10.30
CA ALA A 199 -8.49 -17.70 -9.44
C ALA A 199 -9.82 -18.45 -9.67
N ASP A 200 -10.00 -19.55 -8.94
CA ASP A 200 -11.12 -20.47 -9.15
C ASP A 200 -12.48 -19.78 -8.93
N TYR A 201 -12.54 -18.84 -7.98
CA TYR A 201 -13.74 -18.07 -7.67
C TYR A 201 -14.23 -17.26 -8.87
N GLU A 202 -13.34 -16.52 -9.54
CA GLU A 202 -13.71 -15.69 -10.68
C GLU A 202 -14.13 -16.53 -11.87
N LEU A 203 -13.47 -17.67 -12.09
CA LEU A 203 -13.81 -18.62 -13.14
C LEU A 203 -15.17 -19.28 -12.87
N GLU A 204 -15.45 -19.67 -11.63
CA GLU A 204 -16.74 -20.24 -11.25
C GLU A 204 -17.88 -19.21 -11.43
N ARG A 205 -17.68 -17.98 -10.94
CA ARG A 205 -18.66 -16.88 -11.05
C ARG A 205 -18.93 -16.46 -12.49
N SER A 206 -17.98 -16.66 -13.40
CA SER A 206 -18.12 -16.39 -14.83
C SER A 206 -18.58 -17.60 -15.65
N GLY A 207 -18.87 -18.74 -15.01
CA GLY A 207 -19.25 -19.99 -15.71
C GLY A 207 -18.13 -20.54 -16.61
N GLY A 208 -16.87 -20.19 -16.32
CA GLY A 208 -15.69 -20.53 -17.10
C GLY A 208 -15.47 -19.67 -18.35
N VAL A 209 -16.32 -18.67 -18.61
CA VAL A 209 -16.18 -17.78 -19.77
C VAL A 209 -15.36 -16.56 -19.39
N TYR A 210 -14.29 -16.29 -20.15
CA TYR A 210 -13.46 -15.11 -19.93
C TYR A 210 -13.19 -14.37 -21.24
N VAL A 211 -12.94 -13.06 -21.12
CA VAL A 211 -12.47 -12.22 -22.23
C VAL A 211 -10.96 -12.16 -22.16
N GLU A 212 -10.29 -12.67 -23.20
CA GLU A 212 -8.84 -12.71 -23.27
C GLU A 212 -8.28 -11.41 -23.89
N GLN A 213 -7.37 -10.74 -23.18
CA GLN A 213 -6.62 -9.59 -23.70
C GLN A 213 -5.12 -9.77 -23.50
N ILE A 214 -4.45 -10.35 -24.51
CA ILE A 214 -3.03 -10.72 -24.46
C ILE A 214 -2.11 -9.89 -25.38
N ILE A 215 -2.69 -9.14 -26.32
CA ILE A 215 -1.93 -8.33 -27.27
C ILE A 215 -1.56 -6.99 -26.62
N ARG A 216 -0.26 -6.69 -26.58
CA ARG A 216 0.25 -5.41 -26.06
C ARG A 216 0.29 -4.37 -27.17
N PRO A 217 -0.12 -3.10 -26.92
CA PRO A 217 -0.07 -2.06 -27.94
C PRO A 217 1.31 -1.81 -28.55
N THR A 218 2.39 -2.05 -27.79
CA THR A 218 3.78 -1.89 -28.26
C THR A 218 4.36 -3.11 -28.97
N GLY A 219 3.57 -4.19 -29.11
CA GLY A 219 4.04 -5.46 -29.67
C GLY A 219 4.97 -6.26 -28.75
N LEU A 220 5.17 -5.86 -27.50
CA LEU A 220 6.00 -6.62 -26.55
C LEU A 220 5.46 -8.04 -26.33
N LEU A 221 6.38 -9.00 -26.29
CA LEU A 221 6.09 -10.42 -26.18
C LEU A 221 6.21 -10.90 -24.72
N ASP A 222 5.49 -11.95 -24.36
CA ASP A 222 5.77 -12.73 -23.15
C ASP A 222 7.20 -13.28 -23.23
N PRO A 223 8.00 -13.20 -22.15
CA PRO A 223 9.40 -13.59 -22.19
C PRO A 223 9.53 -15.11 -22.39
N PRO A 224 10.57 -15.59 -23.11
CA PRO A 224 10.88 -17.00 -23.12
C PRO A 224 11.29 -17.47 -21.72
N ILE A 225 11.02 -18.75 -21.44
CA ILE A 225 11.32 -19.40 -20.17
C ILE A 225 12.41 -20.44 -20.41
N ASP A 226 13.54 -20.28 -19.72
CA ASP A 226 14.66 -21.22 -19.72
C ASP A 226 14.70 -21.98 -18.39
N ILE A 227 14.89 -23.30 -18.45
CA ILE A 227 14.95 -24.16 -17.26
C ILE A 227 16.37 -24.66 -17.11
N ARG A 228 16.99 -24.35 -15.98
CA ARG A 228 18.38 -24.71 -15.70
C ARG A 228 18.47 -25.58 -14.44
N PRO A 229 19.41 -26.54 -14.36
CA PRO A 229 19.60 -27.36 -13.17
C PRO A 229 19.90 -26.51 -11.92
N SER A 230 19.54 -26.99 -10.73
CA SER A 230 19.87 -26.31 -9.47
C SER A 230 21.36 -26.39 -9.15
N ALA A 231 22.06 -27.38 -9.71
CA ALA A 231 23.51 -27.52 -9.60
C ALA A 231 24.22 -26.29 -10.19
N HIS A 232 25.10 -25.66 -9.42
CA HIS A 232 25.81 -24.43 -9.81
C HIS A 232 24.90 -23.26 -10.20
N GLN A 233 23.64 -23.23 -9.70
CA GLN A 233 22.69 -22.17 -10.04
C GLN A 233 23.19 -20.75 -9.74
N ILE A 234 23.98 -20.58 -8.67
CA ILE A 234 24.53 -19.28 -8.28
C ILE A 234 25.58 -18.82 -9.30
N ASP A 235 26.51 -19.70 -9.69
CA ASP A 235 27.56 -19.37 -10.67
C ASP A 235 26.95 -18.97 -12.01
N ASN A 236 25.94 -19.72 -12.47
CA ASN A 236 25.22 -19.40 -13.69
C ASN A 236 24.41 -18.10 -13.58
N LEU A 237 23.79 -17.83 -12.42
CA LEU A 237 23.08 -16.57 -12.17
C LEU A 237 24.03 -15.37 -12.22
N LEU A 238 25.26 -15.50 -11.71
CA LEU A 238 26.25 -14.43 -11.77
C LEU A 238 26.62 -14.06 -13.21
N GLU A 239 26.84 -15.07 -14.06
CA GLU A 239 27.14 -14.86 -15.48
C GLU A 239 25.99 -14.12 -16.16
N GLU A 240 24.75 -14.55 -15.93
CA GLU A 240 23.57 -13.88 -16.50
C GLU A 240 23.39 -12.46 -15.98
N ILE A 241 23.62 -12.22 -14.68
CA ILE A 241 23.62 -10.86 -14.11
C ILE A 241 24.65 -10.00 -14.80
N GLN A 242 25.89 -10.47 -14.96
CA GLN A 242 26.95 -9.69 -15.60
C GLN A 242 26.59 -9.32 -17.04
N LEU A 243 26.04 -10.26 -17.81
CA LEU A 243 25.56 -10.01 -19.17
C LEU A 243 24.45 -8.93 -19.24
N ARG A 244 23.65 -8.77 -18.18
CA ARG A 244 22.62 -7.71 -18.09
C ARG A 244 23.21 -6.38 -17.64
N VAL A 245 24.14 -6.40 -16.69
CA VAL A 245 24.88 -5.21 -16.23
C VAL A 245 25.65 -4.56 -17.38
N ASP A 246 26.31 -5.36 -18.23
CA ASP A 246 27.06 -4.87 -19.39
C ASP A 246 26.15 -4.16 -20.43
N LYS A 247 24.84 -4.45 -20.40
CA LYS A 247 23.83 -3.84 -21.27
C LYS A 247 23.01 -2.73 -20.58
N ASP A 248 23.38 -2.34 -19.37
CA ASP A 248 22.61 -1.42 -18.50
C ASP A 248 21.14 -1.87 -18.30
N GLN A 249 20.95 -3.17 -18.11
CA GLN A 249 19.64 -3.79 -17.83
C GLN A 249 19.54 -4.23 -16.37
N ARG A 250 18.31 -4.43 -15.88
CA ARG A 250 18.03 -4.81 -14.48
C ARG A 250 17.60 -6.26 -14.34
N VAL A 251 17.90 -6.83 -13.17
CA VAL A 251 17.61 -8.22 -12.83
C VAL A 251 16.75 -8.32 -11.57
N LEU A 252 15.71 -9.14 -11.63
CA LEU A 252 14.93 -9.54 -10.47
C LEU A 252 15.27 -10.98 -10.11
N VAL A 253 15.58 -11.24 -8.85
CA VAL A 253 15.83 -12.59 -8.33
C VAL A 253 14.84 -12.91 -7.23
N THR A 254 14.12 -14.02 -7.38
CA THR A 254 13.20 -14.51 -6.36
C THR A 254 13.72 -15.77 -5.68
N THR A 255 13.77 -15.74 -4.35
CA THR A 255 14.15 -16.87 -3.50
C THR A 255 12.95 -17.38 -2.70
N LEU A 256 13.09 -18.49 -1.98
CA LEU A 256 12.01 -19.05 -1.15
C LEU A 256 11.95 -18.44 0.26
N THR A 257 13.09 -18.01 0.81
CA THR A 257 13.19 -17.59 2.21
C THR A 257 13.93 -16.27 2.35
N LYS A 258 13.55 -15.49 3.39
CA LYS A 258 14.23 -14.24 3.76
C LYS A 258 15.74 -14.47 3.95
N ARG A 259 16.10 -15.56 4.64
CA ARG A 259 17.49 -15.94 4.87
C ARG A 259 18.27 -16.14 3.57
N MET A 260 17.72 -16.88 2.60
CA MET A 260 18.40 -17.08 1.31
C MET A 260 18.54 -15.78 0.53
N ALA A 261 17.53 -14.93 0.54
CA ALA A 261 17.61 -13.61 -0.09
C ALA A 261 18.72 -12.74 0.54
N GLU A 262 18.82 -12.73 1.87
CA GLU A 262 19.87 -12.02 2.60
C GLU A 262 21.27 -12.59 2.33
N GLU A 263 21.41 -13.92 2.37
CA GLU A 263 22.69 -14.60 2.09
C GLU A 263 23.14 -14.36 0.65
N LEU A 264 22.23 -14.43 -0.33
CA LEU A 264 22.50 -14.11 -1.72
C LEU A 264 22.92 -12.65 -1.88
N THR A 265 22.20 -11.72 -1.26
CA THR A 265 22.53 -10.29 -1.34
C THR A 265 23.91 -10.00 -0.73
N LYS A 266 24.24 -10.62 0.41
CA LYS A 266 25.57 -10.52 1.04
C LYS A 266 26.65 -11.07 0.12
N TYR A 267 26.38 -12.20 -0.55
CA TYR A 267 27.30 -12.80 -1.50
C TYR A 267 27.55 -11.90 -2.73
N LEU A 268 26.48 -11.44 -3.39
CA LEU A 268 26.53 -10.50 -4.51
C LEU A 268 27.28 -9.21 -4.16
N THR A 269 27.05 -8.67 -2.96
CA THR A 269 27.74 -7.46 -2.47
C THR A 269 29.25 -7.69 -2.31
N ARG A 270 29.67 -8.87 -1.80
CA ARG A 270 31.10 -9.20 -1.61
C ARG A 270 31.88 -9.25 -2.92
N ILE A 271 31.24 -9.70 -3.99
CA ILE A 271 31.79 -9.73 -5.35
C ILE A 271 31.51 -8.44 -6.12
N GLN A 272 31.11 -7.37 -5.43
CA GLN A 272 30.93 -6.00 -5.96
C GLN A 272 29.78 -5.84 -6.97
N ILE A 273 28.79 -6.72 -6.97
CA ILE A 273 27.55 -6.52 -7.71
C ILE A 273 26.64 -5.57 -6.93
N ARG A 274 26.19 -4.49 -7.57
CA ARG A 274 25.25 -3.53 -6.99
C ARG A 274 23.88 -4.17 -6.85
N CYS A 275 23.52 -4.55 -5.64
CA CYS A 275 22.26 -5.23 -5.36
C CYS A 275 21.56 -4.67 -4.12
N ARG A 276 20.24 -4.87 -4.06
CA ARG A 276 19.42 -4.60 -2.88
C ARG A 276 18.49 -5.76 -2.59
N TYR A 277 18.08 -5.85 -1.33
CA TYR A 277 17.16 -6.86 -0.82
C TYR A 277 15.84 -6.21 -0.42
N ILE A 278 14.72 -6.87 -0.73
CA ILE A 278 13.37 -6.45 -0.33
C ILE A 278 12.59 -7.62 0.29
N HIS A 279 11.89 -7.35 1.40
CA HIS A 279 11.05 -8.33 2.10
C HIS A 279 9.78 -7.72 2.67
N SER A 280 8.89 -8.57 3.19
CA SER A 280 7.55 -8.24 3.69
C SER A 280 7.48 -7.14 4.73
N ASP A 281 8.57 -6.88 5.46
CA ASP A 281 8.56 -5.97 6.63
C ASP A 281 9.17 -4.60 6.30
N VAL A 282 9.63 -4.42 5.05
CA VAL A 282 10.04 -3.10 4.52
C VAL A 282 8.79 -2.25 4.34
N ASP A 283 8.84 -1.01 4.84
CA ASP A 283 7.75 -0.03 4.73
C ASP A 283 7.39 0.22 3.25
N THR A 284 6.11 0.49 2.97
CA THR A 284 5.62 0.79 1.62
C THR A 284 6.38 1.96 0.98
N LEU A 285 6.72 3.00 1.74
CA LEU A 285 7.49 4.12 1.21
C LEU A 285 8.92 3.72 0.83
N GLU A 286 9.59 2.97 1.70
CA GLU A 286 10.95 2.48 1.46
C GLU A 286 10.98 1.51 0.27
N ARG A 287 9.95 0.68 0.09
CA ARG A 287 9.81 -0.18 -1.10
C ARG A 287 9.74 0.63 -2.39
N VAL A 288 8.95 1.70 -2.42
CA VAL A 288 8.84 2.60 -3.59
C VAL A 288 10.20 3.23 -3.90
N GLU A 289 10.94 3.67 -2.88
CA GLU A 289 12.29 4.21 -3.04
C GLU A 289 13.26 3.18 -3.62
N ILE A 290 13.31 1.96 -3.07
CA ILE A 290 14.16 0.88 -3.58
C ILE A 290 13.86 0.58 -5.06
N MET A 291 12.58 0.55 -5.42
CA MET A 291 12.17 0.29 -6.79
C MET A 291 12.52 1.43 -7.74
N GLN A 292 12.44 2.68 -7.28
CA GLN A 292 12.89 3.82 -8.06
C GLN A 292 14.41 3.84 -8.25
N ASP A 293 15.16 3.51 -7.20
CA ASP A 293 16.62 3.39 -7.23
C ASP A 293 17.08 2.30 -8.23
N LEU A 294 16.34 1.20 -8.36
CA LEU A 294 16.56 0.18 -9.40
C LEU A 294 16.39 0.77 -10.81
N ARG A 295 15.30 1.53 -11.04
CA ARG A 295 15.03 2.18 -12.33
C ARG A 295 16.09 3.22 -12.69
N LEU A 296 16.55 3.99 -11.70
CA LEU A 296 17.62 4.97 -11.85
C LEU A 296 19.00 4.33 -12.07
N GLY A 297 19.13 3.01 -11.91
CA GLY A 297 20.40 2.31 -12.07
C GLY A 297 21.39 2.57 -10.95
N LEU A 298 20.91 2.93 -9.75
CA LEU A 298 21.76 3.00 -8.56
C LEU A 298 22.24 1.59 -8.15
N PHE A 299 21.43 0.58 -8.47
CA PHE A 299 21.81 -0.83 -8.40
C PHE A 299 21.15 -1.61 -9.54
N ASP A 300 21.67 -2.81 -9.82
CA ASP A 300 21.33 -3.59 -11.01
C ASP A 300 20.44 -4.80 -10.68
N VAL A 301 20.54 -5.31 -9.45
CA VAL A 301 19.89 -6.56 -9.03
C VAL A 301 19.01 -6.34 -7.80
N LEU A 302 17.73 -6.69 -7.90
CA LEU A 302 16.83 -6.75 -6.76
C LEU A 302 16.56 -8.20 -6.37
N VAL A 303 16.89 -8.55 -5.13
CA VAL A 303 16.64 -9.88 -4.57
C VAL A 303 15.46 -9.81 -3.60
N GLY A 304 14.49 -10.72 -3.73
CA GLY A 304 13.37 -10.78 -2.80
C GLY A 304 12.72 -12.15 -2.73
N VAL A 305 11.77 -12.30 -1.81
CA VAL A 305 10.99 -13.55 -1.66
C VAL A 305 9.71 -13.48 -2.49
N ASN A 306 8.95 -12.40 -2.28
CA ASN A 306 7.71 -12.13 -2.99
C ASN A 306 7.75 -10.72 -3.57
N LEU A 307 8.14 -10.62 -4.84
CA LEU A 307 8.16 -9.36 -5.60
C LEU A 307 6.80 -9.05 -6.26
N LEU A 308 5.77 -9.86 -5.97
CA LEU A 308 4.49 -9.83 -6.68
C LEU A 308 3.55 -8.70 -6.24
N ARG A 309 3.77 -8.11 -5.06
CA ARG A 309 2.80 -7.17 -4.46
C ARG A 309 2.80 -5.77 -5.05
N GLU A 310 3.85 -5.38 -5.76
CA GLU A 310 4.03 -3.99 -6.15
C GLU A 310 3.56 -3.80 -7.60
N GLY A 311 2.56 -2.92 -7.80
CA GLY A 311 2.08 -2.47 -9.12
C GLY A 311 3.10 -1.61 -9.88
N LEU A 312 4.39 -1.79 -9.61
CA LEU A 312 5.48 -1.08 -10.26
C LEU A 312 5.87 -1.79 -11.56
N ASP A 313 5.74 -1.03 -12.63
CA ASP A 313 6.06 -1.40 -13.99
C ASP A 313 7.52 -1.06 -14.27
N LEU A 314 8.36 -2.07 -14.51
CA LEU A 314 9.80 -1.95 -14.61
C LEU A 314 10.27 -2.30 -16.03
N PRO A 315 10.16 -1.37 -17.01
CA PRO A 315 10.60 -1.64 -18.38
C PRO A 315 12.10 -1.89 -18.49
N GLU A 316 12.90 -1.50 -17.49
CA GLU A 316 14.36 -1.69 -17.43
C GLU A 316 14.75 -3.13 -17.04
N VAL A 317 13.81 -3.95 -16.54
CA VAL A 317 14.06 -5.34 -16.15
C VAL A 317 14.00 -6.26 -17.36
N SER A 318 15.13 -6.86 -17.73
CA SER A 318 15.22 -7.83 -18.82
C SER A 318 15.40 -9.27 -18.36
N LEU A 319 15.70 -9.50 -17.07
CA LEU A 319 15.88 -10.85 -16.54
C LEU A 319 15.12 -11.03 -15.23
N VAL A 320 14.36 -12.12 -15.17
CA VAL A 320 13.73 -12.63 -13.95
C VAL A 320 14.32 -14.02 -13.66
N ALA A 321 15.03 -14.16 -12.55
CA ALA A 321 15.56 -15.44 -12.08
C ALA A 321 14.72 -15.96 -10.90
N ILE A 322 14.29 -17.22 -10.98
CA ILE A 322 13.51 -17.89 -9.94
C ILE A 322 14.35 -19.05 -9.41
N LEU A 323 14.91 -18.89 -8.21
CA LEU A 323 15.63 -19.96 -7.53
C LEU A 323 14.65 -20.98 -6.95
N ASP A 324 15.06 -22.25 -6.94
CA ASP A 324 14.26 -23.35 -6.38
C ASP A 324 12.84 -23.38 -6.97
N ALA A 325 12.73 -23.28 -8.29
CA ALA A 325 11.46 -23.19 -8.99
C ALA A 325 10.61 -24.48 -8.88
N ASP A 326 11.25 -25.61 -8.55
CA ASP A 326 10.62 -26.92 -8.39
C ASP A 326 10.04 -27.17 -6.98
N LYS A 327 10.23 -26.24 -6.03
CA LYS A 327 9.70 -26.35 -4.68
C LYS A 327 8.29 -25.80 -4.62
N GLU A 328 7.32 -26.69 -4.80
CA GLU A 328 5.90 -26.32 -4.78
C GLU A 328 5.48 -25.65 -3.46
N GLY A 329 4.48 -24.76 -3.58
CA GLY A 329 3.99 -23.94 -2.48
C GLY A 329 3.43 -22.63 -3.02
N PHE A 330 3.01 -21.74 -2.13
CA PHE A 330 2.39 -20.46 -2.52
C PHE A 330 3.27 -19.66 -3.51
N LEU A 331 4.57 -19.55 -3.23
CA LEU A 331 5.52 -18.76 -4.04
C LEU A 331 5.90 -19.39 -5.39
N ARG A 332 5.56 -20.66 -5.62
CA ARG A 332 5.86 -21.42 -6.84
C ARG A 332 4.61 -22.06 -7.44
N SER A 333 3.44 -21.55 -7.08
CA SER A 333 2.18 -21.89 -7.77
C SER A 333 2.20 -21.36 -9.20
N ALA A 334 1.39 -21.92 -10.08
CA ALA A 334 1.28 -21.45 -11.47
C ALA A 334 0.96 -19.94 -11.56
N ARG A 335 0.13 -19.44 -10.64
CA ARG A 335 -0.22 -18.01 -10.56
C ARG A 335 1.02 -17.16 -10.19
N SER A 336 1.69 -17.51 -9.10
CA SER A 336 2.88 -16.79 -8.62
C SER A 336 4.01 -16.80 -9.65
N LEU A 337 4.26 -17.95 -10.31
CA LEU A 337 5.26 -18.04 -11.37
C LEU A 337 4.88 -17.14 -12.56
N THR A 338 3.63 -17.23 -13.04
CA THR A 338 3.15 -16.40 -14.16
C THR A 338 3.32 -14.90 -13.88
N GLN A 339 2.95 -14.45 -12.69
CA GLN A 339 3.10 -13.04 -12.32
C GLN A 339 4.57 -12.61 -12.17
N THR A 340 5.42 -13.49 -11.61
CA THR A 340 6.86 -13.20 -11.45
C THR A 340 7.51 -13.05 -12.83
N ILE A 341 7.23 -13.99 -13.73
CA ILE A 341 7.72 -13.99 -15.11
C ILE A 341 7.20 -12.78 -15.89
N GLY A 342 5.95 -12.38 -15.65
CA GLY A 342 5.33 -11.19 -16.24
C GLY A 342 6.11 -9.89 -16.02
N ARG A 343 6.98 -9.82 -15.01
CA ARG A 343 7.86 -8.66 -14.77
C ARG A 343 8.90 -8.46 -15.86
N ALA A 344 9.35 -9.52 -16.54
CA ALA A 344 10.25 -9.43 -17.69
C ALA A 344 9.52 -9.14 -19.02
N ALA A 345 8.18 -9.23 -19.06
CA ALA A 345 7.39 -9.04 -20.29
C ALA A 345 7.31 -7.58 -20.77
N ARG A 346 7.98 -6.66 -20.05
CA ARG A 346 8.02 -5.22 -20.34
C ARG A 346 9.27 -4.80 -21.12
N HIS A 347 10.22 -5.72 -21.27
CA HIS A 347 11.48 -5.49 -21.96
C HIS A 347 11.54 -6.33 -23.24
N VAL A 348 12.14 -5.79 -24.31
CA VAL A 348 12.24 -6.49 -25.61
C VAL A 348 13.09 -7.77 -25.48
N ASP A 349 14.20 -7.68 -24.76
CA ASP A 349 15.08 -8.80 -24.41
C ASP A 349 14.65 -9.54 -23.11
N GLY A 350 13.39 -9.43 -22.71
CA GLY A 350 12.89 -10.08 -21.50
C GLY A 350 13.14 -11.59 -21.52
N LEU A 351 13.68 -12.15 -20.44
CA LEU A 351 13.96 -13.57 -20.23
C LEU A 351 13.57 -13.98 -18.80
N ALA A 352 13.03 -15.18 -18.65
CA ALA A 352 12.86 -15.82 -17.35
C ALA A 352 13.71 -17.08 -17.23
N ILE A 353 14.46 -17.21 -16.14
CA ILE A 353 15.25 -18.41 -15.83
C ILE A 353 14.67 -19.07 -14.57
N LEU A 354 14.28 -20.34 -14.68
CA LEU A 354 13.79 -21.16 -13.58
C LEU A 354 14.85 -22.20 -13.23
N TYR A 355 15.46 -22.06 -12.06
CA TYR A 355 16.42 -23.04 -11.55
C TYR A 355 15.66 -24.17 -10.85
N ALA A 356 15.72 -25.37 -11.44
CA ALA A 356 14.94 -26.52 -11.03
C ALA A 356 15.56 -27.84 -11.52
N ASP A 357 15.48 -28.89 -10.70
CA ASP A 357 15.92 -30.24 -11.09
C ASP A 357 14.81 -31.08 -11.72
N LYS A 358 13.55 -30.67 -11.54
CA LYS A 358 12.36 -31.32 -12.10
C LYS A 358 11.33 -30.28 -12.52
N ILE A 359 10.55 -30.59 -13.55
CA ILE A 359 9.42 -29.77 -13.97
C ILE A 359 8.18 -30.17 -13.16
N THR A 360 7.67 -29.26 -12.34
CA THR A 360 6.43 -29.47 -11.56
C THR A 360 5.19 -29.19 -12.40
N LYS A 361 4.01 -29.57 -11.91
CA LYS A 361 2.73 -29.25 -12.57
C LYS A 361 2.54 -27.73 -12.70
N SER A 362 2.91 -26.98 -11.66
CA SER A 362 2.82 -25.52 -11.66
C SER A 362 3.76 -24.89 -12.69
N MET A 363 4.99 -25.41 -12.82
CA MET A 363 5.93 -24.97 -13.85
C MET A 363 5.39 -25.26 -15.24
N GLN A 364 4.95 -26.49 -15.49
CA GLN A 364 4.43 -26.89 -16.80
C GLN A 364 3.25 -26.00 -17.24
N ALA A 365 2.26 -25.81 -16.36
CA ALA A 365 1.12 -24.94 -16.64
C ALA A 365 1.54 -23.49 -16.95
N THR A 366 2.57 -22.98 -16.26
CA THR A 366 3.11 -21.63 -16.50
C THR A 366 3.80 -21.54 -17.86
N ILE A 367 4.62 -22.54 -18.20
CA ILE A 367 5.35 -22.61 -19.47
C ILE A 367 4.38 -22.69 -20.64
N ASP A 368 3.39 -23.58 -20.56
CA ASP A 368 2.38 -23.77 -21.60
C ASP A 368 1.60 -22.47 -21.85
N ALA A 369 1.17 -21.80 -20.77
CA ALA A 369 0.45 -20.54 -20.86
C ALA A 369 1.30 -19.39 -21.45
N ALA A 370 2.58 -19.30 -21.06
CA ALA A 370 3.50 -18.29 -21.60
C ALA A 370 3.77 -18.51 -23.09
N ASN A 371 4.02 -19.76 -23.51
CA ASN A 371 4.25 -20.11 -24.91
C ASN A 371 3.01 -19.83 -25.76
N TYR A 372 1.82 -20.23 -25.30
CA TYR A 372 0.56 -19.93 -25.97
C TYR A 372 0.35 -18.42 -26.20
N ARG A 373 0.60 -17.59 -25.18
CA ARG A 373 0.48 -16.12 -25.32
C ARG A 373 1.53 -15.56 -26.28
N ARG A 374 2.79 -16.00 -26.14
CA ARG A 374 3.90 -15.56 -26.98
C ARG A 374 3.66 -15.88 -28.46
N GLU A 375 3.20 -17.08 -28.78
CA GLU A 375 2.90 -17.50 -30.16
C GLU A 375 1.82 -16.63 -30.79
N LYS A 376 0.70 -16.39 -30.08
CA LYS A 376 -0.36 -15.50 -30.55
C LYS A 376 0.12 -14.06 -30.75
N GLN A 377 0.92 -13.53 -29.83
CA GLN A 377 1.49 -12.19 -29.93
C GLN A 377 2.44 -12.06 -31.13
N MET A 378 3.29 -13.06 -31.36
CA MET A 378 4.19 -13.11 -32.53
C MET A 378 3.40 -13.17 -33.85
N ALA A 379 2.36 -14.00 -33.91
CA ALA A 379 1.50 -14.11 -35.09
C ALA A 379 0.78 -12.77 -35.38
N TYR A 380 0.24 -12.12 -34.35
CA TYR A 380 -0.40 -10.81 -34.46
C TYR A 380 0.57 -9.74 -34.95
N ASN A 381 1.76 -9.66 -34.35
CA ASN A 381 2.79 -8.69 -34.73
C ASN A 381 3.20 -8.88 -36.20
N LYS A 382 3.42 -10.13 -36.63
CA LYS A 382 3.77 -10.46 -38.01
C LYS A 382 2.67 -10.07 -38.99
N ALA A 383 1.41 -10.32 -38.64
CA ALA A 383 0.26 -9.98 -39.49
C ALA A 383 0.05 -8.47 -39.64
N HIS A 384 0.43 -7.67 -38.63
CA HIS A 384 0.22 -6.22 -38.60
C HIS A 384 1.50 -5.39 -38.80
N GLY A 385 2.65 -6.02 -39.07
CA GLY A 385 3.93 -5.32 -39.26
C GLY A 385 4.44 -4.59 -38.00
N ILE A 386 4.08 -5.07 -36.81
CA ILE A 386 4.45 -4.42 -35.54
C ILE A 386 5.83 -4.94 -35.11
N THR A 387 6.76 -4.02 -34.84
CA THR A 387 8.05 -4.34 -34.24
C THR A 387 8.00 -4.09 -32.73
N PRO A 388 8.32 -5.08 -31.87
CA PRO A 388 8.29 -4.91 -30.43
C PRO A 388 9.16 -3.73 -29.99
N SER A 389 8.60 -2.85 -29.17
CA SER A 389 9.30 -1.67 -28.66
C SER A 389 9.05 -1.47 -27.16
N PRO A 390 10.08 -1.09 -26.38
CA PRO A 390 9.91 -0.86 -24.96
C PRO A 390 9.10 0.43 -24.74
N ILE A 391 8.25 0.42 -23.71
CA ILE A 391 7.52 1.62 -23.31
C ILE A 391 8.51 2.57 -22.62
N LYS A 392 8.71 3.76 -23.19
CA LYS A 392 9.45 4.83 -22.50
C LYS A 392 8.55 5.47 -21.45
N LYS A 393 8.65 5.02 -20.20
CA LYS A 393 8.01 5.69 -19.04
C LYS A 393 8.94 6.74 -18.46
N SER A 394 8.39 7.90 -18.11
CA SER A 394 9.15 8.90 -17.35
C SER A 394 9.65 8.28 -16.03
N LEU A 395 10.84 8.69 -15.63
CA LEU A 395 11.40 8.41 -14.30
C LEU A 395 10.74 9.31 -13.24
N ASP A 396 9.91 10.27 -13.66
CA ASP A 396 9.23 11.23 -12.80
C ASP A 396 8.03 10.60 -12.09
N ASN A 397 8.21 10.24 -10.83
CA ASN A 397 7.10 10.05 -9.91
C ASN A 397 6.70 11.42 -9.31
N ALA A 398 5.40 11.72 -9.27
CA ALA A 398 4.87 12.92 -8.61
C ALA A 398 5.25 13.00 -7.13
N LEU A 399 5.44 11.84 -6.49
CA LEU A 399 5.94 11.71 -5.11
C LEU A 399 7.39 12.21 -4.94
N THR A 400 8.20 12.16 -6.01
CA THR A 400 9.60 12.64 -6.01
C THR A 400 9.79 14.06 -6.57
N LYS A 401 8.77 14.65 -7.21
CA LYS A 401 8.83 16.00 -7.81
C LYS A 401 9.16 17.13 -6.83
N ARG A 402 9.13 16.89 -5.51
CA ARG A 402 9.59 17.87 -4.52
C ARG A 402 11.12 18.02 -4.46
N LYS A 403 11.90 17.20 -5.17
CA LYS A 403 13.38 17.23 -5.13
C LYS A 403 14.06 18.14 -6.16
N THR A 404 13.37 18.69 -7.16
CA THR A 404 14.03 19.23 -8.36
C THR A 404 13.65 20.66 -8.74
N ASN A 405 13.56 21.60 -7.78
CA ASN A 405 13.54 23.03 -8.09
C ASN A 405 14.67 23.77 -7.34
N ASP A 406 15.77 23.92 -8.08
CA ASP A 406 16.89 24.89 -8.06
C ASP A 406 17.10 25.88 -6.88
N THR A 407 18.34 25.89 -6.36
CA THR A 407 19.37 26.92 -6.67
C THR A 407 20.76 26.54 -6.08
N PRO A 408 21.88 26.89 -6.75
CA PRO A 408 23.23 26.52 -6.31
C PRO A 408 23.79 27.57 -5.33
N PHE A 409 23.85 27.24 -4.04
CA PHE A 409 24.55 28.07 -3.06
C PHE A 409 25.67 27.31 -2.33
N SER A 410 26.89 27.79 -2.58
CA SER A 410 28.11 27.77 -1.77
C SER A 410 28.26 26.63 -0.75
N THR A 411 29.15 25.71 -1.05
CA THR A 411 29.73 24.73 -0.10
C THR A 411 30.39 25.39 1.10
N PRO A 412 30.03 25.00 2.35
CA PRO A 412 30.97 25.02 3.46
C PRO A 412 31.53 23.60 3.69
N SER A 413 32.83 23.60 3.94
CA SER A 413 33.77 22.51 4.16
C SER A 413 33.20 21.30 4.93
N VAL A 414 33.44 20.10 4.42
CA VAL A 414 33.31 18.85 5.18
C VAL A 414 34.45 18.84 6.21
N VAL A 415 34.10 18.73 7.50
CA VAL A 415 35.05 18.56 8.59
C VAL A 415 35.78 17.24 8.38
N THR A 416 37.10 17.28 8.20
CA THR A 416 37.94 16.09 7.99
C THR A 416 38.22 15.39 9.33
N GLU A 417 38.49 14.07 9.26
CA GLU A 417 38.80 13.21 10.42
C GLU A 417 39.94 13.74 11.31
N ASN A 418 40.82 14.60 10.77
CA ASN A 418 41.91 15.23 11.51
C ASN A 418 41.47 16.30 12.53
N GLU A 419 40.27 16.90 12.40
CA GLU A 419 39.74 17.86 13.39
C GLU A 419 39.06 17.17 14.59
N MET A 420 38.80 15.85 14.50
CA MET A 420 38.07 15.10 15.52
C MET A 420 38.96 14.49 16.61
N ALA A 421 40.28 14.41 16.39
CA ALA A 421 41.23 13.78 17.32
C ALA A 421 41.52 14.59 18.60
N TYR A 422 41.02 15.83 18.72
CA TYR A 422 41.36 16.76 19.82
C TYR A 422 40.15 17.26 20.63
N LEU A 423 38.94 16.71 20.42
CA LEU A 423 37.72 17.19 21.10
C LEU A 423 37.44 16.39 22.38
N ASN A 424 37.21 17.09 23.49
CA ASN A 424 36.82 16.48 24.76
C ASN A 424 35.34 16.03 24.72
N LYS A 425 34.96 14.97 25.46
CA LYS A 425 33.56 14.44 25.53
C LYS A 425 32.44 15.51 25.61
N PRO A 426 32.54 16.56 26.46
CA PRO A 426 31.52 17.61 26.51
C PRO A 426 31.40 18.44 25.22
N GLU A 427 32.48 18.61 24.45
CA GLU A 427 32.49 19.36 23.19
C GLU A 427 31.84 18.56 22.07
N ILE A 428 32.05 17.23 22.04
CA ILE A 428 31.36 16.32 21.12
C ILE A 428 29.84 16.34 21.38
N GLN A 429 29.42 16.31 22.64
CA GLN A 429 27.99 16.42 23.00
C GLN A 429 27.37 17.76 22.60
N LYS A 430 28.14 18.86 22.63
CA LYS A 430 27.70 20.16 22.15
C LYS A 430 27.51 20.15 20.62
N LYS A 431 28.49 19.64 19.87
CA LYS A 431 28.42 19.48 18.41
C LYS A 431 27.28 18.58 17.96
N ILE A 432 26.96 17.50 18.70
CA ILE A 432 25.80 16.64 18.43
C ILE A 432 24.49 17.43 18.55
N ARG A 433 24.33 18.25 19.60
CA ARG A 433 23.13 19.08 19.79
C ARG A 433 22.98 20.13 18.69
N GLU A 434 24.06 20.81 18.33
CA GLU A 434 24.08 21.80 17.24
C GLU A 434 23.76 21.15 15.88
N THR A 435 24.38 20.00 15.58
CA THR A 435 24.14 19.26 14.32
C THR A 435 22.71 18.72 14.26
N ARG A 436 22.14 18.27 15.39
CA ARG A 436 20.73 17.85 15.46
C ARG A 436 19.79 19.00 15.17
N LYS A 437 20.06 20.18 15.74
CA LYS A 437 19.25 21.37 15.52
C LYS A 437 19.28 21.79 14.04
N LEU A 438 20.46 21.79 13.43
CA LEU A 438 20.63 22.08 11.99
C LEU A 438 19.92 21.05 11.10
N MET A 439 19.94 19.77 11.49
CA MET A 439 19.19 18.71 10.79
C MET A 439 17.67 18.95 10.86
N GLU A 440 17.14 19.31 12.03
CA GLU A 440 15.72 19.60 12.24
C GLU A 440 15.28 20.88 11.51
N GLU A 441 16.12 21.92 11.51
CA GLU A 441 15.89 23.15 10.76
C GLU A 441 15.88 22.90 9.24
N ALA A 442 16.84 22.11 8.73
CA ALA A 442 16.88 21.71 7.33
C ALA A 442 15.68 20.83 6.94
N ALA A 443 15.25 19.92 7.80
CA ALA A 443 14.05 19.10 7.57
C ALA A 443 12.77 19.95 7.54
N LYS A 444 12.64 20.94 8.42
CA LYS A 444 11.52 21.90 8.41
C LYS A 444 11.52 22.79 7.17
N ALA A 445 12.70 23.15 6.68
CA ALA A 445 12.88 23.92 5.44
C ALA A 445 12.78 23.06 4.17
N LEU A 446 12.53 21.75 4.30
CA LEU A 446 12.46 20.77 3.20
C LEU A 446 13.79 20.61 2.43
N ASP A 447 14.92 21.02 3.02
CA ASP A 447 16.27 20.77 2.49
C ASP A 447 16.78 19.40 2.96
N PHE A 448 16.33 18.36 2.27
CA PHE A 448 16.64 16.98 2.61
C PHE A 448 18.10 16.60 2.35
N MET A 449 18.81 17.30 1.47
CA MET A 449 20.24 17.10 1.21
C MET A 449 21.07 17.58 2.39
N ALA A 450 20.80 18.79 2.90
CA ALA A 450 21.42 19.30 4.10
C ALA A 450 21.04 18.44 5.33
N ALA A 451 19.77 18.06 5.46
CA ALA A 451 19.33 17.18 6.55
C ALA A 451 20.02 15.80 6.51
N ALA A 452 20.17 15.18 5.34
CA ALA A 452 20.90 13.92 5.18
C ALA A 452 22.39 14.07 5.53
N LYS A 453 23.03 15.16 5.09
CA LYS A 453 24.43 15.46 5.43
C LYS A 453 24.62 15.67 6.94
N HIS A 454 23.71 16.40 7.58
CA HIS A 454 23.72 16.58 9.04
C HIS A 454 23.44 15.27 9.78
N ARG A 455 22.52 14.42 9.28
CA ARG A 455 22.25 13.09 9.82
C ARG A 455 23.49 12.19 9.77
N ASP A 456 24.19 12.19 8.65
CA ASP A 456 25.37 11.34 8.47
C ASP A 456 26.55 11.87 9.31
N THR A 457 26.70 13.19 9.43
CA THR A 457 27.65 13.83 10.37
C THR A 457 27.31 13.50 11.82
N LEU A 458 26.03 13.49 12.17
CA LEU A 458 25.54 13.17 13.51
C LEU A 458 25.80 11.70 13.88
N LYS A 459 25.67 10.77 12.92
CA LYS A 459 26.04 9.36 13.11
C LYS A 459 27.54 9.20 13.40
N VAL A 460 28.39 9.93 12.69
CA VAL A 460 29.85 9.93 12.93
C VAL A 460 30.18 10.46 14.32
N LEU A 461 29.58 11.59 14.72
CA LEU A 461 29.78 12.17 16.07
C LEU A 461 29.27 11.27 17.19
N GLN A 462 28.13 10.60 17.01
CA GLN A 462 27.58 9.66 17.98
C GLN A 462 28.44 8.40 18.14
N LYS A 463 28.94 7.87 17.01
CA LYS A 463 29.87 6.74 17.01
C LYS A 463 31.15 7.08 17.77
N HIS A 464 31.73 8.25 17.52
CA HIS A 464 32.92 8.72 18.24
C HIS A 464 32.68 8.91 19.74
N LEU A 465 31.51 9.41 20.14
CA LEU A 465 31.14 9.55 21.57
C LEU A 465 30.96 8.18 22.26
N SER A 466 30.54 7.15 21.53
CA SER A 466 30.43 5.78 22.07
C SER A 466 31.76 5.04 22.15
N GLU A 467 32.73 5.41 21.30
CA GLU A 467 34.07 4.81 21.25
C GLU A 467 35.09 5.55 22.16
N SER A 468 34.77 6.78 22.60
CA SER A 468 35.55 7.59 23.56
C SER A 468 35.03 7.41 24.97
#